data_AF-A0A820QCK5-F1
#
_entry.id   AF-A0A820QCK5-F1
#
_cell.length_a   1.000
_cell.length_b   1.000
_cell.length_c   1.000
_cell.angle_alpha   90.00
_cell.angle_beta   90.00
_cell.angle_gamma   90.00
#
_symmetry.space_group_name_H-M   'P 1'
#
loop_
_entity.id
_entity.type
_entity.pdbx_description
1 polymer ?
#
loop_
_entity_poly.entity_id
_entity_poly.type
_entity_poly.pdbx_seq_one_letter_code
_entity_poly.pdbx_strand_id
1 'polypeptide(L)'
;TCYFTKYDFNSNTWQVEEYISGDFYHIDGLIQDGNVISIWPSKYIRPCAEISYEKLDCSYIISHDHFLLQPLCLFTKNVLHELQLYSQYKLNSAFHMELFYSNNNNNEIVFCEVASRVGGCRIHENWSRAFDIDLYEQHINMSFDYKINIEQPIKPKLLIGTLRIPS
;
A
#
# COMPACT_ATOMS: atom_id res chain seq x y z
N THR A 1 -8.73 13.67 -13.96
CA THR A 1 -8.38 13.09 -15.27
C THR A 1 -7.31 12.05 -15.01
N CYS A 2 -7.62 10.76 -15.20
CA CYS A 2 -6.62 9.71 -15.04
C CYS A 2 -5.55 9.90 -16.11
N TYR A 3 -4.28 9.88 -15.72
CA TYR A 3 -3.16 10.05 -16.64
C TYR A 3 -2.98 8.75 -17.42
N PHE A 4 -3.78 8.56 -18.46
CA PHE A 4 -3.46 7.55 -19.46
C PHE A 4 -2.27 8.07 -20.27
N THR A 5 -1.18 7.32 -20.26
CA THR A 5 -0.07 7.60 -21.18
C THR A 5 -0.52 7.29 -22.61
N LYS A 6 0.28 7.68 -23.60
CA LYS A 6 -0.04 7.53 -25.03
C LYS A 6 -0.31 6.07 -25.45
N TYR A 7 0.02 5.08 -24.62
CA TYR A 7 0.01 3.66 -24.95
C TYR A 7 -0.98 2.81 -24.13
N ASP A 8 -1.81 3.44 -23.31
CA ASP A 8 -2.70 2.67 -22.43
C ASP A 8 -3.94 2.19 -23.19
N PHE A 9 -4.18 0.88 -23.14
CA PHE A 9 -5.37 0.23 -23.70
C PHE A 9 -6.12 -0.49 -22.60
N ASN A 10 -7.43 -0.22 -22.49
CA ASN A 10 -8.28 -0.84 -21.50
C ASN A 10 -9.51 -1.44 -22.18
N SER A 11 -9.74 -2.73 -21.91
CA SER A 11 -10.94 -3.46 -22.28
C SER A 11 -11.53 -4.11 -21.02
N ASN A 12 -12.68 -4.79 -21.14
CA ASN A 12 -13.27 -5.48 -19.99
C ASN A 12 -12.41 -6.66 -19.46
N THR A 13 -11.39 -7.11 -20.20
CA THR A 13 -10.60 -8.31 -19.86
C THR A 13 -9.09 -8.09 -19.83
N TRP A 14 -8.60 -7.02 -20.45
CA TRP A 14 -7.18 -6.73 -20.57
C TRP A 14 -6.91 -5.25 -20.35
N GLN A 15 -5.84 -4.99 -19.59
CA GLN A 15 -5.22 -3.68 -19.45
C GLN A 15 -3.79 -3.79 -20.00
N VAL A 16 -3.41 -2.80 -20.80
CA VAL A 16 -2.05 -2.59 -21.28
C VAL A 16 -1.67 -1.21 -20.81
N GLU A 17 -0.54 -1.12 -20.10
CA GLU A 17 -0.03 0.10 -19.49
C GLU A 17 1.47 0.25 -19.75
N GLU A 18 1.99 1.44 -19.52
CA GLU A 18 3.43 1.70 -19.56
C GLU A 18 4.19 0.84 -18.52
N TYR A 19 5.34 0.29 -18.93
CA TYR A 19 6.25 -0.37 -17.99
C TYR A 19 7.01 0.68 -17.16
N ILE A 20 6.75 0.71 -15.85
CA ILE A 20 7.44 1.59 -14.91
C ILE A 20 8.63 0.86 -14.28
N SER A 21 9.85 1.31 -14.58
CA SER A 21 11.05 0.81 -13.91
C SER A 21 11.40 1.67 -12.69
N GLY A 22 11.65 1.03 -11.56
CA GLY A 22 11.98 1.73 -10.32
C GLY A 22 11.85 0.85 -9.09
N ASP A 23 11.92 1.48 -7.92
CA ASP A 23 11.61 0.81 -6.67
C ASP A 23 10.08 0.59 -6.55
N PHE A 24 9.68 -0.49 -5.89
CA PHE A 24 8.27 -0.82 -5.70
C PHE A 24 7.92 -0.85 -4.21
N TYR A 25 6.82 -0.20 -3.85
CA TYR A 25 6.37 -0.02 -2.48
C TYR A 25 4.93 -0.50 -2.34
N HIS A 26 4.61 -1.06 -1.18
CA HIS A 26 3.23 -1.22 -0.76
C HIS A 26 2.97 -0.36 0.46
N ILE A 27 1.81 0.29 0.48
CA ILE A 27 1.36 1.16 1.56
C ILE A 27 0.09 0.55 2.09
N ASP A 28 0.15 0.17 3.36
CA ASP A 28 -0.99 -0.42 4.06
C ASP A 28 -1.49 0.55 5.13
N GLY A 29 -2.70 0.30 5.60
CA GLY A 29 -3.27 1.07 6.68
C GLY A 29 -4.76 0.83 6.84
N LEU A 30 -5.38 1.71 7.62
CA LEU A 30 -6.79 1.64 7.96
C LEU A 30 -7.47 2.97 7.62
N ILE A 31 -8.68 2.87 7.06
CA ILE A 31 -9.59 3.98 6.78
C ILE A 31 -10.84 3.77 7.61
N GLN A 32 -11.25 4.79 8.36
CA GLN A 32 -12.51 4.82 9.10
C GLN A 32 -13.25 6.13 8.83
N ASP A 33 -14.55 6.04 8.58
CA ASP A 33 -15.41 7.16 8.18
C ASP A 33 -14.85 7.96 7.00
N GLY A 34 -14.13 7.28 6.09
CA GLY A 34 -13.45 7.95 4.98
C GLY A 34 -12.24 8.79 5.39
N ASN A 35 -11.60 8.50 6.53
CA ASN A 35 -10.34 9.12 6.92
C ASN A 35 -9.27 8.06 7.15
N VAL A 36 -8.06 8.29 6.64
CA VAL A 36 -6.91 7.42 6.94
C VAL A 36 -6.52 7.63 8.40
N ILE A 37 -6.72 6.59 9.22
CA ILE A 37 -6.44 6.59 10.67
C ILE A 37 -5.08 5.95 11.00
N SER A 38 -4.57 5.08 10.11
CA SER A 38 -3.20 4.60 10.16
C SER A 38 -2.68 4.36 8.74
N ILE A 39 -1.40 4.63 8.51
CA ILE A 39 -0.74 4.43 7.23
C ILE A 39 0.76 4.17 7.45
N TRP A 40 1.32 3.18 6.76
CA TRP A 40 2.78 2.99 6.75
C TRP A 40 3.26 2.33 5.45
N PRO A 41 4.31 2.86 4.79
CA PRO A 41 4.91 2.23 3.62
C PRO A 41 5.87 1.09 3.96
N SER A 42 5.95 0.13 3.05
CA SER A 42 6.94 -0.92 3.02
C SER A 42 7.54 -0.99 1.61
N LYS A 43 8.78 -1.45 1.51
CA LYS A 43 9.49 -1.60 0.24
C LYS A 43 9.57 -3.07 -0.13
N TYR A 44 9.24 -3.39 -1.38
CA TYR A 44 9.59 -4.68 -1.96
C TYR A 44 11.07 -4.70 -2.35
N ILE A 45 11.73 -5.85 -2.18
CA ILE A 45 13.12 -6.03 -2.65
C ILE A 45 13.17 -6.01 -4.19
N ARG A 46 12.10 -6.43 -4.87
CA ARG A 46 11.97 -6.41 -6.33
C ARG A 46 10.56 -5.98 -6.73
N PRO A 47 10.37 -5.31 -7.88
CA PRO A 47 9.04 -5.03 -8.42
C PRO A 47 8.25 -6.32 -8.67
N CYS A 48 6.94 -6.28 -8.45
CA CYS A 48 6.06 -7.45 -8.59
C CYS A 48 6.09 -8.03 -10.02
N ALA A 49 6.25 -7.18 -11.04
CA ALA A 49 6.41 -7.60 -12.43
C ALA A 49 7.65 -8.48 -12.69
N GLU A 50 8.63 -8.49 -11.79
CA GLU A 50 9.82 -9.35 -11.87
C GLU A 50 9.70 -10.63 -11.03
N ILE A 51 8.62 -10.80 -10.27
CA ILE A 51 8.34 -11.99 -9.46
C ILE A 51 7.98 -13.12 -10.42
N SER A 52 8.98 -13.94 -10.75
CA SER A 52 8.76 -15.27 -11.30
C SER A 52 8.63 -16.28 -10.15
N TYR A 53 7.93 -17.39 -10.39
CA TYR A 53 7.75 -18.49 -9.41
C TYR A 53 9.07 -18.99 -8.79
N GLU A 54 10.21 -18.78 -9.46
CA GLU A 54 11.54 -19.23 -9.04
C GLU A 54 12.32 -18.20 -8.20
N LYS A 55 11.76 -17.00 -7.96
CA LYS A 55 12.45 -15.90 -7.28
C LYS A 55 11.92 -15.67 -5.87
N LEU A 56 12.84 -15.22 -5.01
CA LEU A 56 12.52 -14.75 -3.66
C LEU A 56 11.61 -13.53 -3.74
N ASP A 57 10.48 -13.61 -3.05
CA ASP A 57 9.56 -12.49 -2.86
C ASP A 57 9.72 -11.98 -1.43
N CYS A 58 9.98 -10.68 -1.28
CA CYS A 58 10.29 -10.09 0.01
C CYS A 58 9.90 -8.62 0.07
N SER A 59 9.35 -8.21 1.21
CA SER A 59 9.13 -6.82 1.54
C SER A 59 9.47 -6.52 2.99
N TYR A 60 9.75 -5.25 3.28
CA TYR A 60 10.07 -4.80 4.63
C TYR A 60 9.50 -3.41 4.91
N ILE A 61 9.11 -3.19 6.16
CA ILE A 61 8.66 -1.90 6.68
C ILE A 61 9.81 -0.90 6.60
N ILE A 62 9.58 0.25 5.94
CA ILE A 62 10.62 1.29 5.84
C ILE A 62 10.80 1.99 7.19
N SER A 63 12.00 2.52 7.40
CA SER A 63 12.34 3.25 8.62
C SER A 63 11.64 4.61 8.69
N HIS A 64 11.46 5.12 9.92
CA HIS A 64 10.80 6.39 10.18
C HIS A 64 11.57 7.62 9.64
N ASP A 65 12.87 7.47 9.37
CA ASP A 65 13.77 8.47 8.78
C ASP A 65 13.95 8.29 7.26
N HIS A 66 13.25 7.33 6.65
CA HIS A 66 13.33 7.10 5.22
C HIS A 66 12.77 8.30 4.43
N PHE A 67 13.54 8.81 3.47
CA PHE A 67 13.21 10.05 2.75
C PHE A 67 11.87 10.00 1.99
N LEU A 68 11.44 8.80 1.55
CA LEU A 68 10.15 8.59 0.88
C LEU A 68 8.96 8.37 1.81
N LEU A 69 9.14 8.29 3.13
CA LEU A 69 8.03 8.04 4.06
C LEU A 69 6.89 9.05 3.88
N GLN A 70 7.20 10.34 4.01
CA GLN A 70 6.20 11.41 3.89
C GLN A 70 5.66 11.54 2.45
N PRO A 71 6.50 11.54 1.39
CA PRO A 71 6.01 11.54 0.01
C PRO A 71 5.02 10.42 -0.32
N LEU A 72 5.33 9.16 0.07
CA LEU A 72 4.45 8.01 -0.19
C LEU A 72 3.14 8.13 0.58
N CYS A 73 3.19 8.49 1.87
CA CYS A 73 1.97 8.68 2.67
C CYS A 73 1.07 9.78 2.11
N LEU A 74 1.65 10.91 1.66
CA LEU A 74 0.88 12.01 1.08
C LEU A 74 0.26 11.61 -0.26
N PHE A 75 1.02 10.94 -1.12
CA PHE A 75 0.53 10.45 -2.40
C PHE A 75 -0.63 9.47 -2.21
N THR A 76 -0.50 8.49 -1.31
CA THR A 76 -1.56 7.54 -0.98
C THR A 76 -2.82 8.24 -0.48
N LYS A 77 -2.69 9.20 0.44
CA LYS A 77 -3.85 9.97 0.94
C LYS A 77 -4.56 10.73 -0.18
N ASN A 78 -3.81 11.31 -1.12
CA ASN A 78 -4.36 12.01 -2.28
C ASN A 78 -5.09 11.03 -3.22
N VAL A 79 -4.49 9.87 -3.53
CA VAL A 79 -5.15 8.86 -4.38
C VAL A 79 -6.46 8.38 -3.74
N LEU A 80 -6.43 8.03 -2.46
CA LEU A 80 -7.64 7.60 -1.73
C LEU A 80 -8.71 8.70 -1.69
N HIS A 81 -8.29 9.97 -1.64
CA HIS A 81 -9.18 11.13 -1.74
C HIS A 81 -9.85 11.24 -3.11
N GLU A 82 -9.05 11.22 -4.17
CA GLU A 82 -9.52 11.38 -5.55
C GLU A 82 -10.38 10.21 -6.01
N LEU A 83 -10.12 8.99 -5.53
CA LEU A 83 -10.96 7.82 -5.80
C LEU A 83 -12.32 7.86 -5.07
N GLN A 84 -12.60 8.92 -4.31
CA GLN A 84 -13.86 9.12 -3.59
C GLN A 84 -14.23 7.95 -2.68
N LEU A 85 -13.24 7.19 -2.21
CA LEU A 85 -13.43 6.21 -1.14
C LEU A 85 -13.94 6.90 0.14
N TYR A 86 -13.87 8.22 0.21
CA TYR A 86 -14.27 9.04 1.34
C TYR A 86 -15.69 9.63 1.25
N SER A 87 -16.30 9.82 0.07
CA SER A 87 -17.42 10.77 -0.06
C SER A 87 -18.83 10.16 -0.16
N GLN A 88 -18.99 8.89 -0.58
CA GLN A 88 -20.33 8.31 -0.78
C GLN A 88 -20.70 7.12 0.14
N TYR A 89 -19.71 6.38 0.67
CA TYR A 89 -19.98 5.19 1.50
C TYR A 89 -19.27 5.16 2.85
N LYS A 90 -18.54 6.23 3.24
CA LYS A 90 -17.73 6.28 4.46
C LYS A 90 -16.94 4.97 4.66
N LEU A 91 -15.97 4.71 3.78
CA LEU A 91 -15.24 3.45 3.79
C LEU A 91 -14.65 3.15 5.18
N ASN A 92 -14.94 1.95 5.66
CA ASN A 92 -14.49 1.40 6.93
C ASN A 92 -13.73 0.11 6.61
N SER A 93 -12.42 0.21 6.37
CA SER A 93 -11.65 -0.91 5.85
C SER A 93 -10.15 -0.76 6.05
N ALA A 94 -9.43 -1.87 5.97
CA ALA A 94 -8.01 -1.84 5.65
C ALA A 94 -7.82 -1.52 4.17
N PHE A 95 -6.66 -0.96 3.83
CA PHE A 95 -6.27 -0.79 2.45
C PHE A 95 -4.86 -1.32 2.21
N HIS A 96 -4.62 -1.70 0.97
CA HIS A 96 -3.33 -2.07 0.43
C HIS A 96 -3.16 -1.34 -0.90
N MET A 97 -2.13 -0.51 -1.02
CA MET A 97 -1.85 0.26 -2.23
C MET A 97 -0.44 0.00 -2.70
N GLU A 98 -0.26 -0.26 -3.99
CA GLU A 98 1.05 -0.46 -4.60
C GLU A 98 1.45 0.75 -5.43
N LEU A 99 2.69 1.23 -5.21
CA LEU A 99 3.25 2.42 -5.83
C LEU A 99 4.65 2.13 -6.37
N PHE A 100 4.97 2.68 -7.54
CA PHE A 100 6.33 2.74 -8.05
C PHE A 100 6.99 4.06 -7.67
N TYR A 101 8.30 4.01 -7.45
CA TYR A 101 9.17 5.19 -7.44
C TYR A 101 10.07 5.10 -8.67
N SER A 102 9.69 5.84 -9.72
CA SER A 102 10.20 5.66 -11.09
C SER A 102 11.59 6.27 -11.28
N ASN A 103 12.54 5.47 -11.76
CA ASN A 103 13.90 5.96 -12.07
C ASN A 103 13.97 6.74 -13.40
N ASN A 104 12.96 6.62 -14.27
CA ASN A 104 12.98 7.19 -15.61
C ASN A 104 12.42 8.62 -15.68
N ASN A 105 11.52 8.96 -14.75
CA ASN A 105 10.76 10.21 -14.77
C ASN A 105 11.08 11.07 -13.55
N ASN A 106 12.33 11.53 -13.42
CA ASN A 106 12.78 12.43 -12.35
C ASN A 106 12.44 11.94 -10.92
N ASN A 107 12.39 10.63 -10.70
CA ASN A 107 12.04 10.06 -9.40
C ASN A 107 10.61 10.39 -8.94
N GLU A 108 9.64 10.30 -9.84
CA GLU A 108 8.22 10.46 -9.52
C GLU A 108 7.61 9.22 -8.85
N ILE A 109 6.55 9.43 -8.07
CA ILE A 109 5.73 8.36 -7.52
C ILE A 109 4.60 8.07 -8.51
N VAL A 110 4.47 6.82 -8.93
CA VAL A 110 3.44 6.36 -9.89
C VAL A 110 2.51 5.37 -9.21
N PHE A 111 1.20 5.58 -9.36
CA PHE A 111 0.17 4.67 -8.86
C PHE A 111 0.12 3.38 -9.69
N CYS A 112 0.05 2.21 -9.02
CA CYS A 112 -0.17 0.92 -9.68
C CYS A 112 -1.57 0.40 -9.36
N GLU A 113 -1.82 0.00 -8.11
CA GLU A 113 -3.11 -0.52 -7.69
C GLU A 113 -3.49 -0.10 -6.27
N VAL A 114 -4.78 -0.21 -5.95
CA VAL A 114 -5.27 -0.14 -4.58
C VAL A 114 -6.42 -1.12 -4.38
N ALA A 115 -6.45 -1.74 -3.20
CA ALA A 115 -7.50 -2.66 -2.79
C ALA A 115 -7.98 -2.35 -1.36
N SER A 116 -9.28 -2.48 -1.14
CA SER A 116 -9.92 -2.39 0.18
C SER A 116 -9.84 -3.73 0.91
N ARG A 117 -8.62 -4.10 1.32
CA ARG A 117 -8.34 -5.33 2.08
C ARG A 117 -7.02 -5.17 2.86
N VAL A 118 -6.77 -6.11 3.77
CA VAL A 118 -5.44 -6.32 4.33
C VAL A 118 -4.50 -6.87 3.23
N GLY A 119 -3.26 -6.38 3.20
CA GLY A 119 -2.19 -6.88 2.33
C GLY A 119 -1.97 -8.39 2.49
N GLY A 120 -1.47 -9.03 1.43
CA GLY A 120 -1.24 -10.48 1.42
C GLY A 120 -0.02 -10.92 2.23
N CYS A 121 0.33 -12.20 2.11
CA CYS A 121 1.49 -12.80 2.78
C CYS A 121 1.48 -12.58 4.29
N ARG A 122 2.51 -11.93 4.85
CA ARG A 122 2.62 -11.67 6.29
C ARG A 122 2.55 -10.19 6.66
N ILE A 123 1.87 -9.40 5.84
CA ILE A 123 1.73 -7.95 6.09
C ILE A 123 1.03 -7.70 7.43
N HIS A 124 0.01 -8.51 7.77
CA HIS A 124 -0.67 -8.38 9.06
C HIS A 124 0.29 -8.62 10.25
N GLU A 125 1.14 -9.65 10.20
CA GLU A 125 2.09 -9.94 11.29
C GLU A 125 3.18 -8.87 11.36
N ASN A 126 3.63 -8.36 10.22
CA ASN A 126 4.58 -7.25 10.18
C ASN A 126 4.00 -6.02 10.90
N TRP A 127 2.75 -5.67 10.61
CA TRP A 127 2.05 -4.55 11.26
C TRP A 127 1.84 -4.77 12.75
N SER A 128 1.35 -5.95 13.14
CA SER A 128 1.17 -6.31 14.54
C SER A 128 2.47 -6.18 15.32
N ARG A 129 3.60 -6.63 14.77
CA ARG A 129 4.91 -6.58 15.46
C ARG A 129 5.59 -5.22 15.41
N ALA A 130 5.38 -4.44 14.35
CA ALA A 130 5.99 -3.13 14.20
C ALA A 130 5.23 -2.03 14.95
N PHE A 131 3.90 -2.13 15.03
CA PHE A 131 3.03 -1.04 15.49
C PHE A 131 2.05 -1.44 16.60
N ASP A 132 2.00 -2.72 16.99
CA ASP A 132 0.96 -3.28 17.88
C ASP A 132 -0.47 -3.05 17.34
N ILE A 133 -0.62 -3.05 16.02
CA ILE A 133 -1.91 -2.89 15.34
C ILE A 133 -2.21 -4.18 14.58
N ASP A 134 -3.28 -4.88 14.95
CA ASP A 134 -3.79 -6.02 14.20
C ASP A 134 -4.73 -5.56 13.08
N LEU A 135 -4.22 -5.55 11.85
CA LEU A 135 -4.98 -5.11 10.68
C LEU A 135 -6.22 -5.99 10.40
N TYR A 136 -6.18 -7.29 10.69
CA TYR A 136 -7.33 -8.17 10.46
C TYR A 136 -8.43 -7.87 11.47
N GLU A 137 -8.07 -7.78 12.75
CA GLU A 137 -9.03 -7.44 13.80
C GLU A 137 -9.68 -6.08 13.50
N GLN A 138 -8.88 -5.05 13.19
CA GLN A 138 -9.41 -3.72 12.91
C GLN A 138 -10.28 -3.71 11.65
N HIS A 139 -9.89 -4.41 10.58
CA HIS A 139 -10.69 -4.53 9.36
C HIS A 139 -12.06 -5.17 9.64
N ILE A 140 -12.09 -6.25 10.43
CA ILE A 140 -13.33 -6.93 10.83
C ILE A 140 -14.18 -6.03 11.74
N ASN A 141 -13.60 -5.43 12.78
CA ASN A 141 -14.32 -4.54 13.69
C ASN A 141 -14.98 -3.37 12.95
N MET A 142 -14.26 -2.77 12.00
CA MET A 142 -14.78 -1.69 11.17
C MET A 142 -15.93 -2.12 10.26
N SER A 143 -15.96 -3.39 9.81
CA SER A 143 -17.10 -3.92 9.04
C SER A 143 -18.39 -4.04 9.87
N PHE A 144 -18.29 -3.99 11.20
CA PHE A 144 -19.41 -3.91 12.14
C PHE A 144 -19.62 -2.50 12.71
N ASP A 145 -19.05 -1.46 12.07
CA ASP A 145 -19.13 -0.06 12.48
C ASP A 145 -18.57 0.26 13.87
N TYR A 146 -17.72 -0.60 14.43
CA TYR A 146 -16.99 -0.28 15.66
C TYR A 146 -16.00 0.87 15.42
N LYS A 147 -15.98 1.83 16.33
CA LYS A 147 -14.98 2.90 16.33
C LYS A 147 -13.63 2.34 16.75
N ILE A 148 -12.62 2.60 15.93
CA ILE A 148 -11.26 2.15 16.17
C ILE A 148 -10.49 3.30 16.79
N ASN A 149 -9.95 3.07 17.99
CA ASN A 149 -9.12 4.03 18.67
C ASN A 149 -7.65 3.63 18.55
N ILE A 150 -7.04 4.00 17.43
CA ILE A 150 -5.61 3.83 17.17
C ILE A 150 -4.97 5.18 16.89
N GLU A 151 -3.72 5.32 17.27
CA GLU A 151 -2.90 6.46 16.91
C GLU A 151 -2.08 6.14 15.65
N GLN A 152 -1.99 7.09 14.72
CA GLN A 152 -1.10 6.99 13.57
C GLN A 152 0.33 6.69 14.06
N PRO A 153 0.96 5.58 13.60
CA PRO A 153 2.32 5.28 13.98
C PRO A 153 3.29 6.40 13.59
N ILE A 154 4.22 6.75 14.48
CA ILE A 154 5.29 7.73 14.24
C ILE A 154 6.60 7.02 13.87
N LYS A 155 6.83 5.83 14.44
CA LYS A 155 7.97 4.96 14.13
C LYS A 155 7.62 3.50 14.41
N PRO A 156 8.21 2.55 13.68
CA PRO A 156 8.08 1.14 14.00
C PRO A 156 8.90 0.81 15.25
N LYS A 157 8.38 -0.08 16.10
CA LYS A 157 9.12 -0.67 17.22
C LYS A 157 10.26 -1.56 16.76
N LEU A 158 10.05 -2.21 15.61
CA LEU A 158 10.96 -3.15 14.98
C LEU A 158 10.93 -2.93 13.47
N LEU A 159 12.10 -2.86 12.83
CA LEU A 159 12.17 -3.02 11.38
C LEU A 159 12.00 -4.51 11.07
N ILE A 160 10.94 -4.84 10.36
CA ILE A 160 10.55 -6.21 10.05
C ILE A 160 10.29 -6.33 8.56
N GLY A 161 10.67 -7.49 8.02
CA GLY A 161 10.36 -7.89 6.66
C GLY A 161 10.01 -9.37 6.61
N THR A 162 9.37 -9.76 5.52
CA THR A 162 8.97 -11.13 5.27
C THR A 162 9.60 -11.62 3.99
N LEU A 163 10.17 -12.82 4.04
CA LEU A 163 10.74 -13.52 2.90
C LEU A 163 9.90 -14.75 2.58
N ARG A 164 9.41 -14.85 1.35
CA ARG A 164 8.82 -16.07 0.80
C ARG A 164 9.90 -16.87 0.08
N ILE A 165 10.13 -18.10 0.55
CA ILE A 165 11.02 -19.06 -0.09
C ILE A 165 10.16 -19.92 -1.02
N PRO A 166 10.44 -19.97 -2.35
CA PRO A 166 9.76 -20.88 -3.26
C PRO A 166 9.93 -22.34 -2.80
N SER A 167 8.83 -23.08 -2.81
CA SER A 167 8.80 -24.53 -2.49
C SER A 167 9.19 -25.39 -3.68
#